data_AF-A0A0C3BMD7-F1
#
_entry.id   AF-A0A0C3BMD7-F1
#
_cell.length_a   1.000
_cell.length_b   1.000
_cell.length_c   1.000
_cell.angle_alpha   90.00
_cell.angle_beta   90.00
_cell.angle_gamma   90.00
#
_symmetry.space_group_name_H-M   'P 1'
#
loop_
_entity.id
_entity.type
_entity.pdbx_description
1 polymer ?
#
loop_
_entity_poly.entity_id
_entity_poly.type
_entity_poly.pdbx_seq_one_letter_code
_entity_poly.pdbx_strand_id
1 'polypeptide(L)'
;MYIAQLLYLSIRPVSRTSGASTVNIIYIALFVLSALPHLYFVVPIFFSPNGLSAFKSLFIPSVSLLNPDSTTIQQGVMDFIKWDYVMILFGGFVATVWVARRSVNGFVALTVWWSISVLLFGAGASMVGVFWWREGLLNKAVRETEMKDKKRVQ
;
A
#
# COMPACT_ATOMS: atom_id res chain seq x y z
N MET A 1 22.26 7.99 -7.53
CA MET A 1 20.84 8.45 -7.51
C MET A 1 20.64 9.84 -8.10
N TYR A 2 21.41 10.86 -7.69
CA TYR A 2 21.28 12.24 -8.21
C TYR A 2 21.40 12.37 -9.73
N ILE A 3 22.34 11.64 -10.34
CA ILE A 3 22.62 11.73 -11.78
C ILE A 3 21.45 11.18 -12.61
N ALA A 4 20.86 10.06 -12.19
CA ALA A 4 19.69 9.48 -12.86
C ALA A 4 18.46 10.40 -12.76
N GLN A 5 18.32 11.09 -11.63
CA GLN A 5 17.23 12.05 -11.40
C GLN A 5 17.40 13.31 -12.26
N LEU A 6 18.64 13.79 -12.42
CA LEU A 6 18.97 14.88 -13.32
C LEU A 6 18.73 14.52 -14.79
N LEU A 7 19.19 13.35 -15.24
CA LEU A 7 18.98 12.90 -16.62
C LEU A 7 17.48 12.74 -16.97
N TYR A 8 16.71 12.18 -16.02
CA TYR A 8 15.27 12.01 -16.17
C TYR A 8 14.53 13.36 -16.24
N LEU A 9 14.96 14.35 -15.46
CA LEU A 9 14.38 15.69 -15.48
C LEU A 9 14.78 16.50 -16.73
N SER A 10 15.96 16.24 -17.32
CA SER A 10 16.43 16.91 -18.54
C SER A 10 15.70 16.48 -19.81
N ILE A 11 15.23 15.24 -19.87
CA ILE A 11 14.55 14.68 -21.06
C ILE A 11 13.04 14.93 -21.00
N ARG A 12 12.47 15.16 -19.81
CA ARG A 12 11.03 15.32 -19.64
C ARG A 12 10.62 16.79 -19.81
N PRO A 13 9.86 17.17 -20.85
CA PRO A 13 9.22 18.48 -20.88
C PRO A 13 8.27 18.59 -19.68
N VAL A 14 8.38 19.68 -18.92
CA VAL A 14 7.58 19.93 -17.71
C VAL A 14 6.15 20.28 -18.13
N SER A 15 5.37 19.27 -18.53
CA SER A 15 3.92 19.39 -18.70
C SER A 15 3.26 19.37 -17.32
N ARG A 16 2.90 20.56 -16.81
CA ARG A 16 2.22 20.73 -15.51
C ARG A 16 0.80 20.16 -15.48
N THR A 17 0.20 19.86 -16.63
CA THR A 17 -1.23 19.53 -16.74
C THR A 17 -1.52 18.09 -17.19
N SER A 18 -0.62 17.40 -17.90
CA SER A 18 -0.97 16.10 -18.51
C SER A 18 -0.55 14.85 -17.70
N GLY A 19 0.25 15.00 -16.64
CA GLY A 19 0.78 13.85 -15.88
C GLY A 19 -0.17 13.25 -14.83
N ALA A 20 -0.99 14.10 -14.19
CA ALA A 20 -1.82 13.68 -13.06
C ALA A 20 -2.88 12.63 -13.44
N SER A 21 -3.47 12.77 -14.64
CA SER A 21 -4.45 11.79 -15.14
C SER A 21 -3.80 10.42 -15.36
N THR A 22 -2.64 10.38 -16.01
CA THR A 22 -1.88 9.14 -16.22
C THR A 22 -1.49 8.48 -14.90
N VAL A 23 -0.98 9.25 -13.93
CA VAL A 23 -0.61 8.73 -12.60
C VAL A 23 -1.82 8.16 -11.87
N ASN A 24 -2.98 8.84 -11.92
CA ASN A 24 -4.22 8.32 -11.33
C ASN A 24 -4.66 7.00 -11.98
N ILE A 25 -4.61 6.90 -13.31
CA ILE A 25 -4.95 5.66 -14.02
C ILE A 25 -4.02 4.52 -13.60
N ILE A 26 -2.72 4.79 -13.48
CA ILE A 26 -1.74 3.80 -13.02
C ILE A 26 -2.07 3.33 -11.60
N TYR A 27 -2.41 4.25 -10.68
CA TYR A 27 -2.80 3.86 -9.33
C TYR A 27 -4.06 3.01 -9.30
N ILE A 28 -5.08 3.35 -10.10
CA ILE A 28 -6.30 2.53 -10.21
C ILE A 28 -5.98 1.13 -10.73
N ALA A 29 -5.17 1.04 -11.80
CA ALA A 29 -4.77 -0.25 -12.37
C ALA A 29 -3.99 -1.10 -11.35
N LEU A 30 -3.02 -0.51 -10.64
CA LEU A 30 -2.25 -1.20 -9.60
C LEU A 30 -3.12 -1.62 -8.42
N PHE A 31 -4.09 -0.80 -8.03
CA PHE A 31 -5.04 -1.14 -6.98
C PHE A 31 -5.84 -2.39 -7.37
N VAL A 32 -6.43 -2.40 -8.57
CA VAL A 32 -7.23 -3.53 -9.06
C VAL A 32 -6.39 -4.78 -9.21
N LEU A 33 -5.21 -4.69 -9.85
CA LEU A 33 -4.32 -5.82 -10.04
C LEU A 33 -3.84 -6.42 -8.72
N SER A 34 -3.65 -5.59 -7.67
CA SER A 34 -3.29 -6.08 -6.35
C SER A 34 -4.48 -6.62 -5.55
N ALA A 35 -5.68 -6.03 -5.71
CA ALA A 35 -6.85 -6.38 -4.92
C ALA A 35 -7.53 -7.67 -5.40
N LEU A 36 -7.57 -7.89 -6.73
CA LEU A 36 -8.27 -9.03 -7.31
C LEU A 36 -7.78 -10.40 -6.81
N PRO A 37 -6.46 -10.69 -6.77
CA PRO A 37 -5.97 -11.96 -6.24
C PRO A 37 -6.31 -12.13 -4.77
N HIS A 38 -6.17 -11.06 -3.95
CA HIS A 38 -6.51 -11.10 -2.54
C HIS A 38 -7.98 -11.44 -2.33
N LEU A 39 -8.88 -10.74 -3.02
CA LEU A 39 -10.32 -11.00 -2.96
C LEU A 39 -10.66 -12.42 -3.41
N TYR A 40 -10.05 -12.90 -4.49
CA TYR A 40 -10.27 -14.25 -5.01
C TYR A 40 -9.97 -15.33 -3.95
N PHE A 41 -8.91 -15.17 -3.16
CA PHE A 41 -8.57 -16.12 -2.10
C PHE A 41 -9.34 -15.90 -0.80
N VAL A 42 -9.55 -14.65 -0.40
CA VAL A 42 -10.05 -14.30 0.93
C VAL A 42 -11.58 -14.34 1.02
N VAL A 43 -12.29 -14.00 -0.07
CA VAL A 43 -13.77 -14.02 -0.10
C VAL A 43 -14.33 -15.41 0.21
N PRO A 44 -13.90 -16.51 -0.42
CA PRO A 44 -14.39 -17.85 -0.09
C PRO A 44 -14.14 -18.24 1.37
N ILE A 45 -13.04 -17.79 1.96
CA ILE A 45 -12.69 -18.07 3.35
C ILE A 45 -13.67 -17.39 4.30
N PHE A 46 -14.02 -16.12 4.05
CA PHE A 46 -14.98 -15.38 4.89
C PHE A 46 -16.38 -16.00 4.90
N PHE A 47 -16.80 -16.63 3.81
CA PHE A 47 -18.11 -17.30 3.71
C PHE A 47 -18.08 -18.77 4.13
N SER A 48 -16.92 -19.31 4.53
CA SER A 48 -16.80 -20.68 5.03
C SER A 48 -17.29 -20.79 6.49
N PRO A 49 -17.95 -21.90 6.89
CA PRO A 49 -18.37 -22.13 8.28
C PRO A 49 -17.24 -22.02 9.30
N ASN A 50 -16.00 -22.31 8.89
CA ASN A 50 -14.79 -22.25 9.70
C ASN A 50 -13.84 -21.12 9.25
N GLY A 51 -14.39 -20.06 8.65
CA GLY A 51 -13.62 -19.00 7.98
C GLY A 51 -12.54 -18.36 8.84
N LEU A 52 -12.83 -18.11 10.13
CA LEU A 52 -11.85 -17.53 11.05
C LEU A 52 -10.66 -18.48 11.28
N SER A 53 -10.89 -19.78 11.44
CA SER A 53 -9.82 -20.76 11.63
C SER A 53 -8.96 -20.91 10.38
N ALA A 54 -9.60 -20.93 9.21
CA ALA A 54 -8.90 -20.99 7.92
C ALA A 54 -8.09 -19.71 7.65
N PHE A 55 -8.62 -18.55 8.03
CA PHE A 55 -7.90 -17.28 7.91
C PHE A 55 -6.66 -17.27 8.81
N LYS A 56 -6.80 -17.69 10.07
CA LYS A 56 -5.67 -17.78 11.00
C LYS A 56 -4.60 -18.74 10.49
N SER A 57 -4.98 -19.91 9.98
CA SER A 57 -4.02 -20.90 9.49
C SER A 57 -3.27 -20.44 8.23
N LEU A 58 -3.81 -19.50 7.46
CA LEU A 58 -3.16 -18.96 6.27
C LEU A 58 -2.26 -17.77 6.56
N PHE A 59 -2.65 -16.87 7.46
CA PHE A 59 -1.97 -15.57 7.63
C PHE A 59 -1.17 -15.42 8.93
N ILE A 60 -1.37 -16.28 9.93
CA ILE A 60 -0.65 -16.19 11.21
C ILE A 60 0.52 -17.19 11.19
N PRO A 61 1.78 -16.69 11.29
CA PRO A 61 2.95 -17.55 11.42
C PRO A 61 3.05 -18.15 12.83
N SER A 62 3.85 -19.19 12.94
CA SER A 62 4.22 -19.81 14.21
C SER A 62 5.21 -18.90 14.94
N VAL A 63 4.94 -18.62 16.21
CA VAL A 63 5.85 -17.84 17.08
C VAL A 63 6.86 -18.75 17.78
N SER A 64 6.51 -20.02 17.98
CA SER A 64 7.40 -21.05 18.50
C SER A 64 8.29 -21.62 17.39
N LEU A 65 9.53 -21.95 17.73
CA LEU A 65 10.44 -22.71 16.87
C LEU A 65 9.77 -24.01 16.42
N LEU A 66 9.71 -24.24 15.11
CA LEU A 66 9.25 -25.51 14.56
C LEU A 66 10.27 -26.60 14.88
N ASN A 67 9.81 -27.74 15.38
CA ASN A 67 10.69 -28.86 15.69
C ASN A 67 11.14 -29.53 14.37
N PRO A 68 12.44 -29.56 14.05
CA PRO A 68 12.96 -30.06 12.79
C PRO A 68 12.67 -31.55 12.56
N ASP A 69 12.48 -32.34 13.62
CA ASP A 69 12.24 -33.78 13.51
C ASP A 69 10.78 -34.12 13.13
N SER A 70 9.88 -33.17 13.34
CA SER A 70 8.43 -33.36 13.14
C SER A 70 7.85 -32.51 12.00
N THR A 71 8.61 -31.53 11.53
CA THR A 71 8.15 -30.51 10.58
C THR A 71 8.57 -30.90 9.18
N THR A 72 7.61 -30.94 8.25
CA THR A 72 7.95 -31.17 6.84
C THR A 72 8.53 -29.91 6.20
N ILE A 73 9.29 -30.06 5.13
CA ILE A 73 9.85 -28.93 4.37
C ILE A 73 8.74 -27.97 3.93
N GLN A 74 7.59 -28.51 3.50
CA GLN A 74 6.44 -27.72 3.06
C GLN A 74 5.88 -26.85 4.20
N GLN A 75 5.82 -27.39 5.42
CA GLN A 75 5.37 -26.63 6.59
C GLN A 75 6.37 -25.52 6.95
N GLY A 76 7.67 -25.81 6.90
CA GLY A 76 8.72 -24.81 7.14
C GLY A 76 8.68 -23.67 6.11
N VAL A 77 8.53 -23.99 4.82
CA VAL A 77 8.41 -22.98 3.75
C VAL A 77 7.14 -22.14 3.91
N MET A 78 6.02 -22.77 4.26
CA MET A 78 4.76 -22.04 4.51
C MET A 78 4.90 -21.07 5.68
N ASP A 79 5.55 -21.48 6.77
CA ASP A 79 5.79 -20.61 7.92
C ASP A 79 6.70 -19.43 7.58
N PHE A 80 7.76 -19.68 6.80
CA PHE A 80 8.63 -18.63 6.28
C PHE A 80 7.88 -17.61 5.40
N ILE A 81 7.02 -18.07 4.49
CA ILE A 81 6.20 -17.18 3.64
C ILE A 81 5.26 -16.31 4.48
N LYS A 82 4.68 -16.86 5.54
CA LYS A 82 3.84 -16.09 6.47
C LYS A 82 4.63 -15.01 7.20
N TRP A 83 5.85 -15.32 7.64
CA TRP A 83 6.74 -14.33 8.23
C TRP A 83 7.13 -13.22 7.25
N ASP A 84 7.47 -13.56 6.00
CA ASP A 84 7.74 -12.57 4.95
C ASP A 84 6.53 -11.64 4.74
N TYR A 85 5.32 -12.22 4.69
CA TYR A 85 4.08 -11.45 4.60
C TYR A 85 3.87 -10.51 5.80
N VAL A 86 4.12 -10.96 7.03
CA VAL A 86 4.05 -10.11 8.24
C VAL A 86 5.05 -8.96 8.17
N MET A 87 6.27 -9.21 7.68
CA MET A 87 7.28 -8.17 7.50
C MET A 87 6.89 -7.15 6.44
N ILE A 88 6.27 -7.60 5.33
CA ILE A 88 5.69 -6.73 4.31
C ILE A 88 4.58 -5.86 4.91
N LEU A 89 3.68 -6.44 5.72
CA LEU A 89 2.61 -5.70 6.38
C LEU A 89 3.15 -4.65 7.34
N PHE A 90 4.13 -5.01 8.16
CA PHE A 90 4.73 -4.10 9.11
C PHE A 90 5.50 -2.97 8.41
N GLY A 91 6.37 -3.30 7.45
CA GLY A 91 7.12 -2.32 6.67
C GLY A 91 6.20 -1.40 5.86
N GLY A 92 5.15 -1.97 5.26
CA GLY A 92 4.09 -1.24 4.59
C GLY A 92 3.39 -0.26 5.53
N PHE A 93 2.94 -0.73 6.71
CA PHE A 93 2.32 0.13 7.72
C PHE A 93 3.22 1.30 8.12
N VAL A 94 4.50 1.04 8.41
CA VAL A 94 5.47 2.09 8.75
C VAL A 94 5.63 3.10 7.61
N ALA A 95 5.74 2.63 6.36
CA ALA A 95 5.79 3.51 5.19
C ALA A 95 4.52 4.36 5.05
N THR A 96 3.37 3.78 5.35
CA THR A 96 2.07 4.44 5.35
C THR A 96 2.01 5.56 6.39
N VAL A 97 2.41 5.25 7.62
CA VAL A 97 2.49 6.21 8.74
C VAL A 97 3.47 7.33 8.42
N TRP A 98 4.60 7.03 7.78
CA TRP A 98 5.58 8.03 7.36
C TRP A 98 4.99 9.09 6.43
N VAL A 99 3.99 8.73 5.61
CA VAL A 99 3.29 9.67 4.72
C VAL A 99 2.49 10.73 5.50
N ALA A 100 2.05 10.45 6.73
CA ALA A 100 1.33 11.42 7.56
C ALA A 100 2.20 12.64 7.96
N ARG A 101 3.54 12.50 7.89
CA ARG A 101 4.63 13.50 8.04
C ARG A 101 4.60 14.46 9.25
N ARG A 102 3.53 14.54 10.05
CA ARG A 102 3.35 15.22 11.35
C ARG A 102 1.86 15.43 11.76
N SER A 103 0.89 15.08 10.91
CA SER A 103 -0.53 15.27 11.24
C SER A 103 -1.06 14.09 12.09
N VAL A 104 -1.46 14.36 13.34
CA VAL A 104 -2.08 13.36 14.23
C VAL A 104 -3.37 12.82 13.60
N ASN A 105 -4.19 13.69 13.02
CA ASN A 105 -5.41 13.28 12.31
C ASN A 105 -5.08 12.42 11.07
N GLY A 106 -4.01 12.76 10.35
CA GLY A 106 -3.52 11.97 9.22
C GLY A 106 -3.01 10.59 9.66
N PHE A 107 -2.32 10.50 10.79
CA PHE A 107 -1.86 9.24 11.37
C PHE A 107 -3.03 8.32 11.72
N VAL A 108 -4.05 8.84 12.42
CA VAL A 108 -5.25 8.07 12.79
C VAL A 108 -5.99 7.61 11.53
N ALA A 109 -6.21 8.53 10.57
CA ALA A 109 -6.89 8.20 9.32
C ALA A 109 -6.17 7.10 8.52
N LEU A 110 -4.84 7.20 8.39
CA LEU A 110 -4.04 6.19 7.68
C LEU A 110 -3.97 4.86 8.43
N THR A 111 -3.98 4.88 9.77
CA THR A 111 -3.99 3.66 10.58
C THR A 111 -5.32 2.92 10.44
N VAL A 112 -6.44 3.65 10.52
CA VAL A 112 -7.78 3.09 10.30
C VAL A 112 -7.90 2.57 8.87
N TRP A 113 -7.47 3.36 7.89
CA TRP A 113 -7.43 2.94 6.50
C TRP A 113 -6.63 1.66 6.33
N TRP A 114 -5.39 1.59 6.80
CA TRP A 114 -4.52 0.42 6.66
C TRP A 114 -5.16 -0.82 7.29
N SER A 115 -5.66 -0.70 8.51
CA SER A 115 -6.27 -1.83 9.24
C SER A 115 -7.46 -2.44 8.50
N ILE A 116 -8.31 -1.60 7.91
CA ILE A 116 -9.50 -2.05 7.17
C ILE A 116 -9.13 -2.51 5.76
N SER A 117 -8.34 -1.71 5.04
CA SER A 117 -8.00 -1.98 3.63
C SER A 117 -7.14 -3.22 3.46
N VAL A 118 -6.24 -3.54 4.39
CA VAL A 118 -5.42 -4.76 4.30
C VAL A 118 -6.29 -6.01 4.38
N LEU A 119 -7.30 -6.00 5.26
CA LEU A 119 -8.22 -7.12 5.39
C LEU A 119 -9.08 -7.29 4.14
N LEU A 120 -9.61 -6.19 3.61
CA LEU A 120 -10.54 -6.20 2.47
C LEU A 120 -9.85 -6.40 1.13
N PHE A 121 -8.73 -5.72 0.90
CA PHE A 121 -8.09 -5.60 -0.42
C PHE A 121 -6.64 -6.12 -0.45
N GLY A 122 -6.06 -6.44 0.71
CA GLY A 122 -4.68 -6.89 0.81
C GLY A 122 -3.67 -5.75 0.93
N ALA A 123 -2.43 -6.10 1.27
CA ALA A 123 -1.36 -5.15 1.58
C ALA A 123 -1.00 -4.22 0.41
N GLY A 124 -0.87 -4.77 -0.79
CA GLY A 124 -0.46 -4.01 -1.97
C GLY A 124 -1.48 -2.93 -2.36
N ALA A 125 -2.75 -3.31 -2.46
CA ALA A 125 -3.85 -2.39 -2.79
C ALA A 125 -4.00 -1.29 -1.72
N SER A 126 -3.86 -1.66 -0.45
CA SER A 126 -3.88 -0.71 0.68
C SER A 126 -2.80 0.35 0.55
N MET A 127 -1.57 -0.06 0.24
CA MET A 127 -0.43 0.83 0.05
C MET A 127 -0.61 1.74 -1.17
N VAL A 128 -1.10 1.19 -2.29
CA VAL A 128 -1.44 1.95 -3.49
C VAL A 128 -2.47 3.03 -3.18
N GLY A 129 -3.52 2.72 -2.42
CA GLY A 129 -4.54 3.68 -2.01
C GLY A 129 -3.96 4.85 -1.23
N VAL A 130 -2.99 4.61 -0.35
CA VAL A 130 -2.32 5.68 0.40
C VAL A 130 -1.43 6.54 -0.48
N PHE A 131 -0.67 5.95 -1.41
CA PHE A 131 0.11 6.74 -2.35
C PHE A 131 -0.78 7.56 -3.29
N TRP A 132 -1.91 7.01 -3.70
CA TRP A 132 -2.88 7.75 -4.51
C TRP A 132 -3.49 8.93 -3.74
N TRP A 133 -3.88 8.74 -2.48
CA TRP A 133 -4.33 9.81 -1.60
C TRP A 133 -3.27 10.92 -1.44
N ARG A 134 -2.01 10.53 -1.19
CA ARG A 134 -0.88 11.46 -1.07
C ARG A 134 -0.70 12.28 -2.35
N GLU A 135 -0.82 11.65 -3.51
CA GLU A 135 -0.72 12.34 -4.80
C GLU A 135 -1.85 13.36 -4.98
N GLY A 136 -3.06 13.06 -4.50
CA GLY A 136 -4.17 14.01 -4.45
C GLY A 136 -3.86 15.25 -3.60
N LEU A 137 -3.23 15.06 -2.43
CA LEU A 137 -2.81 16.18 -1.56
C LEU A 137 -1.74 17.05 -2.20
N LEU A 138 -0.75 16.44 -2.88
CA LEU A 138 0.29 17.19 -3.60
C LEU A 138 -0.31 18.01 -4.74
N ASN A 139 -1.20 17.43 -5.53
CA ASN A 139 -1.88 18.12 -6.61
C ASN A 139 -2.75 19.29 -6.11
N LYS A 140 -3.42 19.13 -4.96
CA LYS A 140 -4.17 20.21 -4.33
C LYS A 140 -3.26 21.36 -3.90
N ALA A 141 -2.15 21.07 -3.23
CA ALA A 141 -1.19 22.09 -2.79
C ALA A 141 -0.61 22.89 -3.97
N VAL A 142 -0.26 22.22 -5.08
CA VAL A 142 0.23 22.89 -6.31
C VAL A 142 -0.82 23.85 -6.88
N ARG A 143 -2.09 23.42 -6.98
CA ARG A 143 -3.18 24.27 -7.48
C ARG A 143 -3.41 25.49 -6.60
N GLU A 144 -3.32 25.34 -5.28
CA GLU A 144 -3.44 26.46 -4.34
C GLU A 144 -2.32 27.49 -4.49
N THR A 145 -1.08 27.04 -4.73
CA THR A 145 0.03 27.96 -5.02
C THR A 145 -0.16 28.72 -6.33
N GLU A 146 -0.60 28.04 -7.40
CA GLU A 146 -0.86 28.69 -8.70
C GLU A 146 -1.97 29.75 -8.63
N MET A 147 -3.02 29.49 -7.83
CA MET A 147 -4.08 30.48 -7.61
C MET A 147 -3.59 31.71 -6.82
N LYS A 148 -2.69 31.51 -5.85
CA LYS A 148 -2.10 32.63 -5.10
C LYS A 148 -1.20 33.49 -5.98
N ASP A 149 -0.41 32.89 -6.87
CA ASP A 149 0.46 33.62 -7.78
C ASP A 149 -0.33 34.43 -8.81
N LYS A 150 -1.41 33.87 -9.38
CA LYS A 150 -2.30 34.62 -10.29
C LYS A 150 -2.92 35.85 -9.63
N LYS A 151 -3.28 35.77 -8.35
CA LYS A 151 -3.84 36.90 -7.59
C LYS A 151 -2.81 37.98 -7.23
N ARG A 152 -1.50 37.70 -7.29
CA ARG A 152 -0.44 38.69 -7.00
C ARG A 152 -0.01 39.50 -8.22
N VAL A 153 -0.34 39.03 -9.42
CA VAL A 153 0.02 39.67 -10.70
C VAL A 153 -1.12 40.58 -11.20
N GLN A 154 -2.30 40.51 -10.58
CA GLN A 154 -3.44 41.41 -10.78
C GLN A 154 -3.45 42.50 -9.71
#